data_AF-K0NEQ1-F1
#
_entry.id   AF-K0NEQ1-F1
#
_cell.length_a   1.000
_cell.length_b   1.000
_cell.length_c   1.000
_cell.angle_alpha   90.00
_cell.angle_beta   90.00
_cell.angle_gamma   90.00
#
_symmetry.space_group_name_H-M   'P 1'
#
loop_
_entity.id
_entity.type
_entity.pdbx_description
1 polymer ?
#
loop_
_entity_poly.entity_id
_entity_poly.type
_entity_poly.pdbx_seq_one_letter_code
_entity_poly.pdbx_strand_id
1 'polypeptide(L)'
;MKKTSIIVWGLFFSVLFFSGCSRFNPSSIAVGPGNICVLAGSGGDDQNIVAFQVIGKGLEPENALSKAEAVLMAQRAAVADGYRQLAEKVHGVYIDAFMQSGRGIITHDAVRVQTQSWLRGTEIMEIYQGDHGITNARLRLKIALNHAVIGGWHGISFDSP
;
A
#
# COMPACT_ATOMS: atom_id res chain seq x y z
N MET A 1 33.23 -26.86 -46.72
CA MET A 1 34.51 -27.46 -46.27
C MET A 1 35.40 -26.38 -45.66
N LYS A 2 35.73 -26.54 -44.37
CA LYS A 2 36.90 -26.09 -43.59
C LYS A 2 37.76 -24.93 -44.16
N LYS A 3 38.00 -23.91 -43.32
CA LYS A 3 39.28 -23.72 -42.60
C LYS A 3 39.20 -22.57 -41.60
N THR A 4 39.09 -22.96 -40.33
CA THR A 4 39.42 -22.15 -39.15
C THR A 4 40.94 -21.97 -39.06
N SER A 5 41.40 -20.76 -38.75
CA SER A 5 42.80 -20.47 -38.40
C SER A 5 42.86 -20.01 -36.94
N ILE A 6 43.61 -20.74 -36.12
CA ILE A 6 43.83 -20.50 -34.69
C ILE A 6 45.36 -20.42 -34.50
N ILE A 7 45.76 -19.61 -33.51
CA ILE A 7 46.98 -19.69 -32.68
C ILE A 7 48.14 -18.75 -33.07
N VAL A 8 48.31 -17.68 -32.28
CA VAL A 8 49.58 -17.25 -31.64
C VAL A 8 49.17 -16.58 -30.32
N TRP A 9 49.00 -17.30 -29.20
CA TRP A 9 49.97 -17.61 -28.14
C TRP A 9 50.84 -16.42 -27.67
N GLY A 10 50.58 -15.93 -26.45
CA GLY A 10 51.37 -14.88 -25.83
C GLY A 10 50.79 -14.39 -24.51
N LEU A 11 51.02 -15.17 -23.45
CA LEU A 11 50.90 -14.78 -22.05
C LEU A 11 51.56 -13.42 -21.75
N PHE A 12 51.21 -12.84 -20.58
CA PHE A 12 51.96 -11.81 -19.83
C PHE A 12 51.67 -10.32 -20.11
N PHE A 13 50.59 -9.79 -19.52
CA PHE A 13 50.65 -8.51 -18.78
C PHE A 13 49.41 -8.38 -17.88
N SER A 14 49.53 -8.75 -16.62
CA SER A 14 49.55 -7.79 -15.50
C SER A 14 48.21 -7.07 -15.29
N VAL A 15 47.43 -7.62 -14.35
CA VAL A 15 46.81 -6.93 -13.21
C VAL A 15 46.61 -5.42 -13.38
N LEU A 16 45.36 -4.97 -13.48
CA LEU A 16 44.87 -3.74 -12.82
C LEU A 16 43.35 -3.83 -12.62
N PHE A 17 42.98 -4.13 -11.37
CA PHE A 17 41.92 -3.49 -10.60
C PHE A 17 40.69 -2.95 -11.36
N PHE A 18 39.57 -3.66 -11.25
CA PHE A 18 38.29 -2.98 -10.97
C PHE A 18 37.47 -3.83 -9.99
N SER A 19 37.60 -3.49 -8.71
CA SER A 19 36.70 -3.94 -7.65
C SER A 19 35.32 -3.37 -7.92
N GLY A 20 34.44 -4.17 -8.50
CA GLY A 20 33.01 -3.90 -8.62
C GLY A 20 32.25 -4.74 -7.59
N CYS A 21 32.02 -4.20 -6.39
CA CYS A 21 31.08 -4.80 -5.45
C CYS A 21 29.64 -4.43 -5.83
N SER A 22 29.01 -5.18 -6.72
CA SER A 22 27.54 -5.13 -6.86
C SER A 22 26.91 -6.01 -5.77
N ARG A 23 26.59 -5.42 -4.61
CA ARG A 23 25.68 -6.05 -3.64
C ARG A 23 24.25 -5.90 -4.14
N PHE A 24 23.79 -6.88 -4.90
CA PHE A 24 22.37 -7.08 -5.20
C PHE A 24 21.72 -7.64 -3.93
N ASN A 25 21.08 -6.79 -3.13
CA ASN A 25 20.22 -7.21 -2.02
C ASN A 25 18.77 -7.16 -2.52
N PRO A 26 18.15 -8.29 -2.90
CA PRO A 26 16.70 -8.35 -3.00
C PRO A 26 16.17 -8.56 -1.59
N SER A 27 15.88 -7.47 -0.86
CA SER A 27 14.95 -7.56 0.25
C SER A 27 13.57 -7.82 -0.37
N SER A 28 13.20 -9.10 -0.42
CA SER A 28 11.83 -9.55 -0.58
C SER A 28 10.99 -8.91 0.52
N ILE A 29 10.31 -7.79 0.19
CA ILE A 29 9.27 -7.25 1.04
C ILE A 29 8.08 -8.20 0.90
N ALA A 30 8.02 -9.18 1.79
CA ALA A 30 6.78 -9.88 2.09
C ALA A 30 5.81 -8.84 2.67
N VAL A 31 4.95 -8.29 1.81
CA VAL A 31 3.84 -7.43 2.23
C VAL A 31 2.80 -8.33 2.85
N GLY A 32 2.96 -8.61 4.14
CA GLY A 32 1.86 -9.10 4.97
C GLY A 32 0.77 -8.03 5.10
N PRO A 33 -0.50 -8.41 5.27
CA PRO A 33 -1.56 -7.46 5.59
C PRO A 33 -1.23 -6.77 6.92
N GLY A 34 -0.95 -5.46 6.87
CA GLY A 34 -0.65 -4.64 8.05
C GLY A 34 0.68 -3.88 8.01
N ASN A 35 1.55 -4.14 7.03
CA ASN A 35 2.84 -3.44 6.96
C ASN A 35 2.70 -2.08 6.27
N ILE A 36 2.98 -1.00 7.02
CA ILE A 36 3.21 0.35 6.50
C ILE A 36 4.52 0.32 5.69
N CYS A 37 4.43 0.48 4.37
CA CYS A 37 5.60 0.54 3.51
C CYS A 37 6.23 1.94 3.64
N VAL A 38 7.10 2.13 4.63
CA VAL A 38 7.98 3.31 4.68
C VAL A 38 9.06 3.10 3.63
N LEU A 39 8.84 3.68 2.45
CA LEU A 39 9.82 3.70 1.37
C LEU A 39 11.00 4.59 1.81
N ALA A 40 12.05 3.97 2.35
CA ALA A 40 13.33 4.64 2.59
C ALA A 40 14.03 4.89 1.25
N GLY A 41 13.68 6.01 0.60
CA GLY A 41 14.26 6.47 -0.66
C GLY A 41 14.73 7.92 -0.55
N SER A 42 16.03 8.09 -0.29
CA SER A 42 16.91 9.17 -0.76
C SER A 42 16.40 10.62 -0.83
N GLY A 43 16.83 11.44 0.14
CA GLY A 43 17.33 12.81 -0.09
C GLY A 43 16.31 13.93 -0.32
N GLY A 44 16.11 14.76 0.71
CA GLY A 44 15.48 16.09 0.65
C GLY A 44 14.19 16.18 1.46
N ASP A 45 14.25 16.72 2.68
CA ASP A 45 13.19 17.30 3.52
C ASP A 45 11.83 16.58 3.71
N ASP A 46 11.68 15.32 3.29
CA ASP A 46 10.45 14.53 3.38
C ASP A 46 10.47 13.50 4.53
N GLN A 47 11.22 13.74 5.61
CA GLN A 47 11.31 12.82 6.77
C GLN A 47 10.00 12.69 7.57
N ASN A 48 8.91 13.27 7.06
CA ASN A 48 7.68 13.44 7.78
C ASN A 48 6.43 13.18 6.93
N ILE A 49 6.57 12.54 5.77
CA ILE A 49 5.44 12.19 4.91
C ILE A 49 5.26 10.68 4.89
N VAL A 50 4.14 10.20 5.40
CA VAL A 50 3.75 8.78 5.32
C VAL A 50 2.84 8.58 4.11
N ALA A 51 3.19 7.63 3.25
CA ALA A 51 2.42 7.30 2.06
C ALA A 51 1.71 5.95 2.22
N PHE A 52 0.38 5.96 2.08
CA PHE A 52 -0.46 4.77 2.02
C PHE A 52 -0.82 4.46 0.58
N GLN A 53 -0.81 3.17 0.23
CA GLN A 53 -1.20 2.70 -1.10
C GLN A 53 -2.20 1.55 -0.98
N VAL A 54 -3.18 1.55 -1.87
CA VAL A 54 -4.23 0.53 -1.95
C VAL A 54 -4.59 0.25 -3.41
N ILE A 55 -5.24 -0.90 -3.64
CA ILE A 55 -5.83 -1.26 -4.92
C ILE A 55 -7.30 -1.58 -4.66
N GLY A 56 -8.18 -0.66 -5.06
CA GLY A 56 -9.61 -0.86 -5.02
C GLY A 56 -10.10 -1.67 -6.22
N LYS A 57 -11.17 -2.45 -6.03
CA LYS A 57 -11.73 -3.31 -7.07
C LYS A 57 -13.21 -3.04 -7.27
N GLY A 58 -13.65 -3.06 -8.52
CA GLY A 58 -15.04 -2.91 -8.91
C GLY A 58 -15.39 -3.89 -10.01
N LEU A 59 -16.59 -4.45 -9.94
CA LEU A 59 -17.08 -5.41 -10.92
C LEU A 59 -18.14 -4.75 -11.80
N GLU A 60 -18.09 -5.04 -13.10
CA GLU A 60 -19.13 -4.67 -14.04
C GLU A 60 -20.46 -5.35 -13.67
N PRO A 61 -21.55 -4.59 -13.52
CA PRO A 61 -22.85 -5.18 -13.22
C PRO A 61 -23.44 -5.85 -14.47
N GLU A 62 -24.09 -6.99 -14.27
CA GLU A 62 -24.72 -7.75 -15.36
C GLU A 62 -25.98 -7.06 -15.92
N ASN A 63 -26.59 -6.15 -15.15
CA ASN A 63 -27.84 -5.47 -15.48
C ASN A 63 -27.67 -4.05 -16.07
N ALA A 64 -26.49 -3.70 -16.57
CA ALA A 64 -26.27 -2.43 -17.25
C ALA A 64 -26.96 -2.38 -18.63
N LEU A 65 -27.42 -1.20 -19.05
CA LEU A 65 -28.08 -1.01 -20.36
C LEU A 65 -27.07 -1.06 -21.51
N SER A 66 -25.82 -0.66 -21.24
CA SER A 66 -24.72 -0.65 -22.21
C SER A 66 -23.41 -1.12 -21.57
N LYS A 67 -22.52 -1.72 -22.37
CA LYS A 67 -21.18 -2.09 -21.92
C LYS A 67 -20.40 -0.87 -21.39
N ALA A 68 -20.53 0.28 -22.05
CA ALA A 68 -19.88 1.50 -21.59
C ALA A 68 -20.38 1.94 -20.20
N GLU A 69 -21.67 1.76 -19.95
CA GLU A 69 -22.28 2.05 -18.65
C GLU A 69 -21.74 1.10 -17.57
N ALA A 70 -21.65 -0.20 -17.88
CA ALA A 70 -21.08 -1.20 -16.97
C ALA A 70 -19.65 -0.86 -16.55
N VAL A 71 -18.79 -0.51 -17.53
CA VAL A 71 -17.41 -0.09 -17.29
C VAL A 71 -17.36 1.12 -16.35
N LEU A 72 -18.20 2.12 -16.59
CA LEU A 72 -18.25 3.32 -15.74
C LEU A 72 -18.70 2.98 -14.30
N MET A 73 -19.65 2.07 -14.13
CA MET A 73 -20.06 1.60 -12.80
C MET A 73 -18.92 0.85 -12.10
N ALA A 74 -18.22 -0.04 -12.81
CA ALA A 74 -17.09 -0.79 -12.26
C ALA A 74 -15.94 0.15 -11.84
N GLN A 75 -15.63 1.16 -12.65
CA GLN A 75 -14.62 2.18 -12.31
C GLN A 75 -14.99 2.94 -11.03
N ARG A 76 -16.26 3.36 -10.90
CA ARG A 76 -16.76 4.05 -9.69
C ARG A 76 -16.68 3.15 -8.46
N ALA A 77 -17.07 1.89 -8.60
CA ALA A 77 -16.98 0.91 -7.53
C ALA A 77 -15.51 0.68 -7.11
N ALA A 78 -14.59 0.54 -8.05
CA ALA A 78 -13.17 0.38 -7.78
C ALA A 78 -12.57 1.56 -7.02
N VAL A 79 -12.92 2.79 -7.41
CA VAL A 79 -12.45 3.98 -6.70
C VAL A 79 -13.04 4.06 -5.29
N ALA A 80 -14.35 3.82 -5.13
CA ALA A 80 -15.01 3.80 -3.82
C ALA A 80 -14.41 2.74 -2.88
N ASP A 81 -14.11 1.55 -3.42
CA ASP A 81 -13.45 0.47 -2.70
C ASP A 81 -12.04 0.86 -2.25
N GLY A 82 -11.28 1.55 -3.11
CA GLY A 82 -9.97 2.10 -2.76
C GLY A 82 -10.05 3.11 -1.61
N TYR A 83 -11.00 4.05 -1.66
CA TYR A 83 -11.21 5.01 -0.56
C TYR A 83 -11.57 4.34 0.75
N ARG A 84 -12.44 3.33 0.72
CA ARG A 84 -12.78 2.50 1.89
C ARG A 84 -11.52 1.86 2.49
N GLN A 85 -10.72 1.17 1.66
CA GLN A 85 -9.46 0.55 2.13
C GLN A 85 -8.48 1.59 2.71
N LEU A 86 -8.40 2.80 2.15
CA LEU A 86 -7.58 3.87 2.71
C LEU A 86 -8.12 4.35 4.06
N ALA A 87 -9.42 4.55 4.19
CA ALA A 87 -10.03 4.99 5.44
C ALA A 87 -9.76 3.99 6.56
N GLU A 88 -9.93 2.70 6.27
CA GLU A 88 -9.63 1.60 7.20
C GLU A 88 -8.14 1.55 7.58
N LYS A 89 -7.23 1.76 6.62
CA LYS A 89 -5.77 1.78 6.90
C LYS A 89 -5.32 2.99 7.73
N VAL A 90 -5.97 4.13 7.56
CA VAL A 90 -5.57 5.39 8.21
C VAL A 90 -6.23 5.54 9.58
N HIS A 91 -7.54 5.29 9.68
CA HIS A 91 -8.31 5.50 10.91
C HIS A 91 -8.63 4.21 11.67
N GLY A 92 -8.41 3.05 11.04
CA GLY A 92 -8.87 1.78 11.60
C GLY A 92 -10.37 1.54 11.37
N VAL A 93 -10.85 0.48 12.01
CA VAL A 93 -12.25 0.06 11.99
C VAL A 93 -12.71 -0.26 13.40
N TYR A 94 -13.96 0.08 13.69
CA TYR A 94 -14.65 -0.35 14.90
C TYR A 94 -15.46 -1.61 14.57
N ILE A 95 -15.32 -2.66 15.40
CA ILE A 95 -15.91 -3.98 15.15
C ILE A 95 -16.76 -4.38 16.37
N ASP A 96 -18.06 -4.57 16.15
CA ASP A 96 -18.97 -5.19 17.11
C ASP A 96 -19.28 -6.63 16.66
N ALA A 97 -19.18 -7.59 17.57
CA ALA A 97 -19.57 -8.98 17.32
C ALA A 97 -20.61 -9.43 18.36
N PHE A 98 -21.74 -9.96 17.88
CA PHE A 98 -22.79 -10.50 18.72
C PHE A 98 -22.98 -11.98 18.40
N MET A 99 -22.78 -12.82 19.42
CA MET A 99 -22.92 -14.28 19.32
C MET A 99 -23.92 -14.77 20.35
N GLN A 100 -24.93 -15.53 19.90
CA GLN A 100 -25.89 -16.21 20.75
C GLN A 100 -25.61 -17.71 20.74
N SER A 101 -25.49 -18.33 21.92
CA SER A 101 -25.24 -19.75 22.09
C SER A 101 -26.30 -20.40 22.98
N GLY A 102 -26.78 -21.58 22.56
CA GLY A 102 -27.75 -22.39 23.29
C GLY A 102 -27.40 -23.88 23.21
N ARG A 103 -27.45 -24.58 24.34
CA ARG A 103 -27.13 -26.02 24.46
C ARG A 103 -25.76 -26.41 23.86
N GLY A 104 -24.76 -25.55 24.00
CA GLY A 104 -23.41 -25.80 23.51
C GLY A 104 -23.21 -25.55 22.01
N ILE A 105 -24.20 -24.98 21.30
CA ILE A 105 -24.13 -24.65 19.87
C ILE A 105 -24.41 -23.16 19.66
N ILE A 106 -23.71 -22.54 18.72
CA ILE A 106 -23.96 -21.16 18.30
C ILE A 106 -25.19 -21.11 17.40
N THR A 107 -26.20 -20.35 17.81
CA THR A 107 -27.47 -20.22 17.10
C THR A 107 -27.52 -18.99 16.21
N HIS A 108 -26.79 -17.93 16.57
CA HIS A 108 -26.70 -16.70 15.79
C HIS A 108 -25.34 -16.03 16.00
N ASP A 109 -24.74 -15.53 14.91
CA ASP A 109 -23.52 -14.75 14.91
C ASP A 109 -23.69 -13.57 13.93
N ALA A 110 -23.40 -12.37 14.40
CA ALA A 110 -23.46 -11.15 13.61
C ALA A 110 -22.25 -10.26 13.93
N VAL A 111 -21.49 -9.90 12.88
CA VAL A 111 -20.34 -9.01 12.98
C VAL A 111 -20.64 -7.72 12.21
N ARG A 112 -20.50 -6.57 12.88
CA ARG A 112 -20.71 -5.24 12.31
C ARG A 112 -19.39 -4.47 12.34
N VAL A 113 -18.99 -3.95 11.18
CA VAL A 113 -17.78 -3.16 11.02
C VAL A 113 -18.15 -1.73 10.60
N GLN A 114 -17.57 -0.73 11.25
CA GLN A 114 -17.83 0.68 10.96
C GLN A 114 -16.52 1.47 10.90
N THR A 115 -16.44 2.43 9.97
CA THR A 115 -15.34 3.39 9.89
C THR A 115 -15.88 4.74 9.42
N GLN A 116 -15.37 5.82 10.01
CA GLN A 116 -15.72 7.20 9.65
C GLN A 116 -14.43 8.00 9.57
N SER A 117 -14.15 8.52 8.38
CA SER A 117 -12.92 9.27 8.10
C SER A 117 -13.16 10.34 7.05
N TRP A 118 -12.41 11.44 7.17
CA TRP A 118 -12.25 12.41 6.10
C TRP A 118 -10.85 12.28 5.50
N LEU A 119 -10.76 11.77 4.27
CA LEU A 119 -9.50 11.68 3.54
C LEU A 119 -9.30 12.90 2.63
N ARG A 120 -8.17 13.61 2.78
CA ARG A 120 -7.75 14.69 1.86
C ARG A 120 -6.44 14.33 1.18
N GLY A 121 -6.28 14.76 -0.07
CA GLY A 121 -5.02 14.57 -0.80
C GLY A 121 -4.78 13.13 -1.29
N THR A 122 -5.84 12.33 -1.43
CA THR A 122 -5.75 11.04 -2.13
C THR A 122 -5.60 11.26 -3.62
N GLU A 123 -4.59 10.64 -4.21
CA GLU A 123 -4.28 10.64 -5.63
C GLU A 123 -4.70 9.31 -6.26
N ILE A 124 -5.44 9.35 -7.36
CA ILE A 124 -5.76 8.17 -8.17
C ILE A 124 -4.64 8.01 -9.20
N MET A 125 -3.78 7.01 -9.00
CA MET A 125 -2.58 6.80 -9.82
C MET A 125 -2.91 6.19 -11.18
N GLU A 126 -3.73 5.14 -11.18
CA GLU A 126 -4.10 4.39 -12.36
C GLU A 126 -5.46 3.73 -12.15
N ILE A 127 -6.22 3.61 -13.23
CA ILE A 127 -7.42 2.77 -13.31
C ILE A 127 -7.24 1.91 -14.54
N TYR A 128 -7.31 0.60 -14.36
CA TYR A 128 -7.20 -0.35 -15.46
C TYR A 128 -8.23 -1.46 -15.30
N GLN A 129 -8.75 -1.89 -16.44
CA GLN A 129 -9.69 -2.99 -16.50
C GLN A 129 -8.90 -4.29 -16.68
N GLY A 130 -9.10 -5.23 -15.76
CA GLY A 130 -8.59 -6.59 -15.83
C GLY A 130 -9.59 -7.53 -16.49
N ASP A 131 -9.30 -8.81 -16.40
CA ASP A 131 -10.14 -9.84 -16.98
C ASP A 131 -11.49 -9.96 -16.25
N HIS A 132 -12.49 -10.52 -16.95
CA HIS A 132 -13.82 -10.84 -16.40
C HIS A 132 -14.62 -9.62 -15.88
N GLY A 133 -14.41 -8.44 -16.45
CA GLY A 133 -15.17 -7.24 -16.06
C GLY A 133 -14.74 -6.65 -14.71
N ILE A 134 -13.58 -7.04 -14.18
CA ILE A 134 -13.04 -6.48 -12.94
C ILE A 134 -12.18 -5.26 -13.28
N THR A 135 -12.55 -4.11 -12.76
CA THR A 135 -11.75 -2.89 -12.80
C THR A 135 -10.95 -2.73 -11.51
N ASN A 136 -9.67 -2.38 -11.64
CA ASN A 136 -8.78 -2.08 -10.52
C ASN A 136 -8.43 -0.60 -10.55
N ALA A 137 -8.41 0.03 -9.37
CA ALA A 137 -8.00 1.43 -9.19
C ALA A 137 -6.87 1.48 -8.14
N ARG A 138 -5.69 1.97 -8.53
CA ARG A 138 -4.58 2.19 -7.59
C ARG A 138 -4.67 3.60 -7.03
N LEU A 139 -4.81 3.70 -5.72
CA LEU A 139 -4.87 4.97 -5.01
C LEU A 139 -3.66 5.12 -4.08
N ARG A 140 -3.21 6.36 -3.93
CA ARG A 140 -2.13 6.74 -3.03
C ARG A 140 -2.59 7.90 -2.17
N LEU A 141 -2.27 7.86 -0.89
CA LEU A 141 -2.52 8.96 0.05
C LEU A 141 -1.20 9.32 0.72
N LYS A 142 -0.83 10.60 0.69
CA LYS A 142 0.35 11.12 1.38
C LYS A 142 -0.11 12.01 2.53
N ILE A 143 0.33 11.70 3.75
CA ILE A 143 0.02 12.47 4.96
C ILE A 143 1.33 13.05 5.49
N ALA A 144 1.41 14.37 5.57
CA ALA A 144 2.48 15.06 6.29
C ALA A 144 2.15 15.05 7.78
N LEU A 145 2.95 14.35 8.58
CA LEU A 145 2.75 14.22 10.02
C LEU A 145 3.38 15.40 10.75
N ASN A 146 2.79 16.58 10.73
CA ASN A 146 3.35 17.70 11.51
C ASN A 146 3.35 17.40 13.03
N HIS A 147 4.46 16.87 13.53
CA HIS A 147 4.78 16.82 14.93
C HIS A 147 5.04 18.25 15.40
N ALA A 148 3.96 18.97 15.73
CA ALA A 148 4.09 20.05 16.67
C ALA A 148 4.27 19.39 18.05
N VAL A 149 5.50 19.33 18.55
CA VAL A 149 5.69 19.29 20.01
C VAL A 149 4.89 20.48 20.52
N ILE A 150 3.80 20.25 21.24
CA ILE A 150 3.20 21.28 22.06
C ILE A 150 4.21 21.49 23.19
N GLY A 151 5.19 22.36 22.96
CA GLY A 151 6.19 22.72 23.92
C GLY A 151 5.56 23.47 25.08
N GLY A 152 5.92 23.08 26.30
CA GLY A 152 5.75 23.93 27.48
C GLY A 152 4.94 23.32 28.63
N TRP A 153 5.35 22.17 29.17
CA TRP A 153 5.15 21.94 30.60
C TRP A 153 6.10 22.88 31.35
N HIS A 154 5.68 24.14 31.53
CA HIS A 154 6.27 25.00 32.55
C HIS A 154 5.81 24.45 33.90
N GLY A 155 6.76 24.16 34.78
CA GLY A 155 6.52 23.49 36.06
C GLY A 155 5.47 24.19 36.90
N ILE A 156 4.38 23.49 37.17
CA ILE A 156 3.57 23.72 38.36
C ILE A 156 4.36 23.15 39.54
N SER A 157 5.11 24.00 40.23
CA SER A 157 5.61 23.70 41.57
C SER A 157 4.40 23.58 42.50
N PHE A 158 4.14 22.37 42.98
CA PHE A 158 3.32 22.17 44.16
C PHE A 158 4.13 22.64 45.36
N ASP A 159 3.83 23.84 45.85
CA ASP A 159 4.20 24.22 47.20
C ASP A 159 3.32 23.40 48.16
N SER A 160 3.96 22.48 48.87
CA SER A 160 3.37 21.71 49.95
C SER A 160 3.09 22.63 51.15
N PRO A 161 1.91 22.57 51.80
CA PRO A 161 1.74 23.11 53.15
C PRO A 161 2.45 22.25 54.21
#